data_AF-A0A3A8N7P5-F1
#
_entry.id   AF-A0A3A8N7P5-F1
#
_cell.length_a   1.000
_cell.length_b   1.000
_cell.length_c   1.000
_cell.angle_alpha   90.00
_cell.angle_beta   90.00
_cell.angle_gamma   90.00
#
_symmetry.space_group_name_H-M   'P 1'
#
loop_
_entity.id
_entity.type
_entity.pdbx_description
1 polymer ?
#
loop_
_entity_poly.entity_id
_entity_poly.type
_entity_poly.pdbx_seq_one_letter_code
_entity_poly.pdbx_strand_id
1 'polypeptide(L)'
;MDLESERLERTQLESLSTTELIRHALSETRLLVKAEVMHAKKELKQELQAAKTAGILLGAGAVLALTSLAVLFVALGLALPLGEAVGVLIVGAVLLAVAGLMLFLGVKRVPKKAMPHTQERLKADFKMTRETLQ
;
A
#
# COMPACT_ATOMS: atom_id res chain seq x y z
N MET A 1 13.50 -15.53 69.19
CA MET A 1 13.84 -16.21 67.91
C MET A 1 13.00 -15.66 66.75
N ASP A 2 12.07 -14.72 67.00
CA ASP A 2 11.09 -14.23 66.02
C ASP A 2 11.62 -13.19 65.01
N LEU A 3 12.75 -12.55 65.32
CA LEU A 3 13.32 -11.48 64.48
C LEU A 3 14.08 -12.01 63.25
N GLU A 4 14.56 -13.26 63.29
CA GLU A 4 15.17 -13.91 62.13
C GLU A 4 14.12 -14.38 61.12
N SER A 5 12.98 -14.89 61.60
CA SER A 5 11.84 -15.29 60.76
C SER A 5 11.22 -14.12 59.99
N GLU A 6 11.02 -12.96 60.63
CA GLU A 6 10.51 -11.76 59.94
C GLU A 6 11.48 -11.23 58.86
N ARG A 7 12.80 -11.36 59.06
CA ARG A 7 13.79 -10.95 58.05
C ARG A 7 13.81 -11.89 56.84
N LEU A 8 13.60 -13.19 57.05
CA LEU A 8 13.56 -14.19 55.99
C LEU A 8 12.30 -14.02 55.11
N GLU A 9 11.16 -13.69 55.72
CA GLU A 9 9.91 -13.39 54.99
C GLU A 9 10.00 -12.11 54.16
N ARG A 10 10.61 -11.03 54.68
CA ARG A 10 10.83 -9.80 53.91
C ARG A 10 11.79 -9.99 52.73
N THR A 11 12.83 -10.79 52.92
CA THR A 11 13.78 -11.12 51.84
C THR A 11 13.12 -11.99 50.76
N GLN A 12 12.20 -12.88 51.13
CA GLN A 12 11.41 -13.66 50.16
C GLN A 12 10.34 -12.83 49.46
N LEU A 13 9.68 -11.89 50.14
CA LEU A 13 8.69 -10.98 49.55
C LEU A 13 9.33 -9.90 48.66
N GLU A 14 10.55 -9.44 48.95
CA GLU A 14 11.38 -8.64 48.03
C GLU A 14 11.90 -9.46 46.82
N SER A 15 11.96 -10.79 46.96
CA SER A 15 12.34 -11.70 45.88
C SER A 15 11.17 -12.17 45.01
N LEU A 16 9.92 -11.84 45.37
CA LEU A 16 8.79 -11.77 44.42
C LEU A 16 8.99 -10.52 43.58
N SER A 17 9.89 -10.69 42.63
CA SER A 17 10.78 -9.64 42.16
C SER A 17 10.10 -8.70 41.16
N THR A 18 10.55 -7.46 41.16
CA THR A 18 10.39 -6.51 40.05
C THR A 18 10.71 -7.17 38.70
N THR A 19 11.61 -8.15 38.68
CA THR A 19 11.94 -8.98 37.51
C THR A 19 10.76 -9.85 37.04
N GLU A 20 9.96 -10.42 37.94
CA GLU A 20 8.76 -11.21 37.62
C GLU A 20 7.65 -10.31 37.01
N LEU A 21 7.49 -9.09 37.54
CA LEU A 21 6.52 -8.10 37.05
C LEU A 21 6.90 -7.57 35.66
N ILE A 22 8.19 -7.27 35.46
CA ILE A 22 8.75 -6.91 34.14
C ILE A 22 8.55 -8.06 33.15
N ARG A 23 8.77 -9.31 33.59
CA ARG A 23 8.57 -10.50 32.74
C ARG A 23 7.11 -10.67 32.34
N HIS A 24 6.16 -10.40 33.24
CA HIS A 24 4.73 -10.43 32.93
C HIS A 24 4.33 -9.31 31.96
N ALA A 25 4.75 -8.07 32.22
CA ALA A 25 4.48 -6.92 31.34
C ALA A 25 5.08 -7.10 29.93
N LEU A 26 6.29 -7.69 29.83
CA LEU A 26 6.90 -8.05 28.54
C LEU A 26 6.12 -9.14 27.82
N SER A 27 5.55 -10.10 28.55
CA SER A 27 4.73 -11.16 27.97
C SER A 27 3.39 -10.63 27.42
N GLU A 28 2.75 -9.70 28.13
CA GLU A 28 1.53 -9.03 27.68
C GLU A 28 1.80 -8.12 26.47
N THR A 29 2.89 -7.35 26.50
CA THR A 29 3.30 -6.50 25.37
C THR A 29 3.55 -7.33 24.11
N ARG A 30 4.15 -8.52 24.25
CA ARG A 30 4.37 -9.44 23.13
C ARG A 30 3.05 -9.96 22.54
N LEU A 31 2.06 -10.22 23.39
CA LEU A 31 0.70 -10.59 22.98
C LEU A 31 0.01 -9.46 22.24
N LEU A 32 0.13 -8.22 22.73
CA LEU A 32 -0.45 -7.03 22.10
C LEU A 32 0.18 -6.74 20.73
N VAL A 33 1.51 -6.76 20.63
CA VAL A 33 2.22 -6.57 19.35
C VAL A 33 1.80 -7.62 18.34
N LYS A 34 1.65 -8.88 18.75
CA LYS A 34 1.18 -9.95 17.86
C LYS A 34 -0.25 -9.71 17.37
N ALA A 35 -1.13 -9.21 18.24
CA ALA A 35 -2.50 -8.85 17.89
C ALA A 35 -2.53 -7.69 16.88
N GLU A 36 -1.74 -6.64 17.10
CA GLU A 36 -1.65 -5.48 16.22
C GLU A 36 -1.13 -5.87 14.83
N VAL A 37 -0.10 -6.74 14.76
CA VAL A 37 0.40 -7.28 13.48
C VAL A 37 -0.67 -8.09 12.75
N MET A 38 -1.47 -8.88 13.47
CA MET A 38 -2.58 -9.61 12.86
C MET A 38 -3.68 -8.67 12.34
N HIS A 39 -3.96 -7.59 13.07
CA HIS A 39 -4.90 -6.55 12.65
C HIS A 39 -4.40 -5.82 11.40
N ALA A 40 -3.17 -5.32 11.42
CA ALA A 40 -2.53 -4.66 10.29
C ALA A 40 -2.50 -5.56 9.06
N LYS A 41 -2.19 -6.86 9.22
CA LYS A 41 -2.19 -7.83 8.12
C LYS A 41 -3.59 -8.04 7.52
N LYS A 42 -4.63 -8.02 8.36
CA LYS A 42 -6.04 -8.15 7.90
C LYS A 42 -6.44 -6.92 7.10
N GLU A 43 -6.14 -5.72 7.60
CA GLU A 43 -6.44 -4.45 6.94
C GLU A 43 -5.70 -4.35 5.60
N LEU A 44 -4.38 -4.62 5.58
CA LEU A 44 -3.59 -4.68 4.34
C LEU A 44 -4.17 -5.65 3.32
N LYS A 45 -4.62 -6.84 3.76
CA LYS A 45 -5.23 -7.83 2.87
C LYS A 45 -6.54 -7.31 2.27
N GLN A 46 -7.36 -6.62 3.06
CA GLN A 46 -8.60 -6.02 2.58
C GLN A 46 -8.34 -4.90 1.59
N GLU A 47 -7.40 -3.99 1.90
CA GLU A 47 -6.98 -2.92 0.99
C GLU A 47 -6.41 -3.48 -0.32
N LEU A 48 -5.54 -4.50 -0.25
CA LEU A 48 -4.99 -5.15 -1.45
C LEU A 48 -6.09 -5.78 -2.32
N GLN A 49 -7.09 -6.42 -1.72
CA GLN A 49 -8.17 -7.06 -2.47
C GLN A 49 -9.07 -6.01 -3.14
N ALA A 50 -9.36 -4.91 -2.45
CA ALA A 50 -10.11 -3.79 -3.01
C ALA A 50 -9.32 -3.13 -4.15
N ALA A 51 -8.04 -2.83 -3.94
CA ALA A 51 -7.15 -2.27 -4.95
C ALA A 51 -6.99 -3.20 -6.16
N LYS A 52 -6.86 -4.51 -5.94
CA LYS A 52 -6.80 -5.52 -7.00
C LYS A 52 -8.07 -5.52 -7.84
N THR A 53 -9.23 -5.56 -7.19
CA THR A 53 -10.53 -5.60 -7.90
C THR A 53 -10.74 -4.33 -8.69
N ALA A 54 -10.48 -3.17 -8.09
CA ALA A 54 -10.55 -1.89 -8.76
C ALA A 54 -9.56 -1.80 -9.93
N GLY A 55 -8.33 -2.27 -9.74
CA GLY A 55 -7.29 -2.29 -10.78
C GLY A 55 -7.66 -3.18 -11.96
N ILE A 56 -8.23 -4.38 -11.72
CA ILE A 56 -8.71 -5.27 -12.78
C ILE A 56 -9.86 -4.62 -13.54
N LEU A 57 -10.84 -4.06 -12.85
CA LEU A 57 -12.02 -3.48 -13.49
C LEU A 57 -11.67 -2.24 -14.31
N LEU A 58 -10.82 -1.35 -13.77
CA LEU A 58 -10.32 -0.19 -14.50
C LEU A 58 -9.42 -0.60 -15.67
N GLY A 59 -8.54 -1.58 -15.49
CA GLY A 59 -7.68 -2.10 -16.55
C GLY A 59 -8.49 -2.71 -17.69
N ALA A 60 -9.42 -3.61 -17.37
CA ALA A 60 -10.30 -4.23 -18.35
C ALA A 60 -11.20 -3.19 -19.06
N GLY A 61 -11.77 -2.25 -18.31
CA GLY A 61 -12.57 -1.16 -18.85
C GLY A 61 -11.76 -0.26 -19.78
N ALA A 62 -10.52 0.07 -19.44
CA ALA A 62 -9.63 0.85 -20.30
C ALA A 62 -9.30 0.14 -21.60
N VAL A 63 -8.97 -1.17 -21.54
CA VAL A 63 -8.73 -1.97 -22.75
C VAL A 63 -9.97 -2.02 -23.63
N LEU A 64 -11.14 -2.32 -23.06
CA LEU A 64 -12.40 -2.35 -23.79
C LEU A 64 -12.75 -0.99 -24.40
N ALA A 65 -12.58 0.10 -23.67
CA ALA A 65 -12.83 1.45 -24.18
C ALA A 65 -11.92 1.77 -25.38
N LEU A 66 -10.63 1.44 -25.30
CA LEU A 66 -9.68 1.67 -26.39
C LEU A 66 -9.99 0.79 -27.61
N THR A 67 -10.32 -0.48 -27.42
CA THR A 67 -10.66 -1.38 -28.54
C THR A 67 -11.99 -1.00 -29.17
N SER A 68 -13.03 -0.70 -28.39
CA SER A 68 -14.32 -0.21 -28.90
C SER A 68 -14.16 1.11 -29.64
N LEU A 69 -13.35 2.04 -29.13
CA LEU A 69 -13.05 3.31 -29.81
C LEU A 69 -12.38 3.05 -31.16
N ALA A 70 -11.40 2.15 -31.23
CA ALA A 70 -10.74 1.78 -32.48
C ALA A 70 -11.72 1.20 -33.52
N VAL A 71 -12.61 0.30 -33.09
CA VAL A 71 -13.65 -0.29 -33.97
C VAL A 71 -14.62 0.78 -34.47
N LEU A 72 -15.09 1.69 -33.62
CA LEU A 72 -15.99 2.79 -34.00
C LEU A 72 -15.35 3.68 -35.07
N PHE A 73 -14.06 3.92 -34.91
CA PHE A 73 -13.25 4.72 -35.80
C PHE A 73 -13.07 4.06 -37.18
N VAL A 74 -12.81 2.75 -37.23
CA VAL A 74 -12.80 1.99 -38.49
C VAL A 74 -14.18 2.04 -39.16
N ALA A 75 -15.26 1.87 -38.39
CA ALA A 75 -16.62 1.96 -38.92
C ALA A 75 -16.92 3.35 -39.52
N LEU A 76 -16.46 4.44 -38.88
CA LEU A 76 -16.55 5.79 -39.43
C LEU A 76 -15.73 5.92 -40.73
N GLY A 77 -14.51 5.39 -40.77
CA GLY A 77 -13.68 5.39 -41.98
C GLY A 77 -14.34 4.70 -43.17
N LEU A 78 -15.08 3.62 -42.93
CA LEU A 78 -15.86 2.90 -43.95
C LEU A 78 -17.17 3.61 -44.32
N ALA A 79 -17.75 4.40 -43.40
CA ALA A 79 -19.02 5.12 -43.64
C ALA A 79 -18.84 6.42 -44.43
N LEU A 80 -17.64 7.02 -44.43
CA LEU A 80 -17.36 8.24 -45.19
C LEU A 80 -17.05 7.90 -46.67
N PRO A 81 -17.49 8.73 -47.64
CA PRO A 81 -17.17 8.56 -49.06
C PRO A 81 -15.73 9.02 -49.39
N LEU A 82 -14.80 8.72 -48.50
CA LEU A 82 -13.36 8.87 -48.69
C LEU A 82 -12.86 7.49 -49.12
N GLY A 83 -11.92 7.41 -50.06
CA GLY A 83 -11.37 6.11 -50.46
C GLY A 83 -10.94 5.31 -49.23
N GLU A 84 -11.33 4.03 -49.16
CA GLU A 84 -11.30 3.20 -47.94
C GLU A 84 -9.96 3.26 -47.20
N ALA A 85 -8.84 3.29 -47.94
CA ALA A 85 -7.49 3.39 -47.40
C ALA A 85 -7.21 4.72 -46.68
N VAL A 86 -7.69 5.85 -47.20
CA VAL A 86 -7.45 7.19 -46.63
C VAL A 86 -8.29 7.40 -45.37
N GLY A 87 -9.53 6.90 -45.37
CA GLY A 87 -10.42 6.96 -44.21
C GLY A 87 -9.81 6.25 -42.99
N VAL A 88 -9.31 5.02 -43.19
CA VAL A 88 -8.67 4.23 -42.12
C VAL A 88 -7.36 4.88 -41.64
N LEU A 89 -6.58 5.50 -42.54
CA LEU A 89 -5.33 6.18 -42.17
C LEU A 89 -5.54 7.41 -41.28
N ILE A 90 -6.50 8.28 -41.63
CA ILE A 90 -6.79 9.49 -40.83
C ILE A 90 -7.27 9.10 -39.43
N VAL A 91 -8.14 8.10 -39.38
CA VAL A 91 -8.65 7.53 -38.15
C VAL A 91 -7.53 6.95 -37.28
N GLY A 92 -6.62 6.17 -37.87
CA GLY A 92 -5.47 5.62 -37.18
C GLY A 92 -4.53 6.70 -36.64
N ALA A 93 -4.33 7.79 -37.39
CA ALA A 93 -3.54 8.92 -36.96
C ALA A 93 -4.17 9.65 -35.76
N VAL A 94 -5.50 9.82 -35.74
CA VAL A 94 -6.22 10.42 -34.60
C VAL A 94 -6.10 9.54 -33.35
N LEU A 95 -6.25 8.22 -33.49
CA LEU A 95 -6.06 7.27 -32.39
C LEU A 95 -4.64 7.34 -31.81
N LEU A 96 -3.62 7.36 -32.66
CA LEU A 96 -2.22 7.49 -32.22
C LEU A 96 -1.97 8.81 -31.50
N ALA A 97 -2.54 9.92 -31.98
CA ALA A 97 -2.40 11.21 -31.32
C ALA A 97 -3.05 11.21 -29.92
N VAL A 98 -4.26 10.67 -29.79
CA VAL A 98 -4.95 10.57 -28.48
C VAL A 98 -4.20 9.63 -27.53
N ALA A 99 -3.74 8.48 -28.02
CA ALA A 99 -2.96 7.53 -27.22
C ALA A 99 -1.64 8.15 -26.74
N GLY A 100 -0.92 8.85 -27.62
CA GLY A 100 0.30 9.58 -27.28
C GLY A 100 0.06 10.66 -26.22
N LEU A 101 -1.04 11.42 -26.34
CA LEU A 101 -1.41 12.44 -25.37
C LEU A 101 -1.75 11.86 -24.00
N MET A 102 -2.51 10.76 -23.96
CA MET A 102 -2.83 10.05 -22.71
C MET A 102 -1.59 9.46 -22.06
N LEU A 103 -0.67 8.87 -22.83
CA LEU A 103 0.62 8.39 -22.32
C LEU A 103 1.45 9.53 -21.73
N PHE A 104 1.55 10.65 -22.44
CA PHE A 104 2.30 11.83 -21.97
C PHE A 104 1.72 12.40 -20.67
N LEU A 105 0.40 12.58 -20.61
CA LEU A 105 -0.30 13.05 -19.41
C LEU A 105 -0.20 12.04 -18.26
N GLY A 106 -0.30 10.75 -18.57
CA GLY A 106 -0.17 9.65 -17.62
C GLY A 106 1.22 9.66 -16.98
N VAL A 107 2.28 9.65 -17.78
CA VAL A 107 3.67 9.70 -17.30
C VAL A 107 3.93 10.96 -16.47
N LYS A 108 3.32 12.10 -16.84
CA LYS A 108 3.45 13.36 -16.07
C LYS A 108 2.70 13.33 -14.74
N ARG A 109 1.59 12.58 -14.65
CA ARG A 109 0.76 12.45 -13.44
C ARG A 109 1.15 11.26 -12.55
N VAL A 110 1.97 10.33 -13.03
CA VAL A 110 2.55 9.29 -12.16
C VAL A 110 3.42 9.99 -11.12
N PRO A 111 3.07 9.92 -9.82
CA PRO A 111 3.87 10.56 -8.78
C PRO A 111 5.24 9.89 -8.73
N LYS A 112 6.31 10.66 -8.99
CA LYS A 112 7.70 10.18 -9.00
C LYS A 112 8.19 9.61 -7.66
N LYS A 113 7.46 9.87 -6.57
CA LYS A 113 7.65 9.22 -5.27
C LYS A 113 6.39 8.45 -4.93
N ALA A 114 6.49 7.13 -4.88
CA ALA A 114 5.50 6.31 -4.21
C ALA A 114 5.52 6.68 -2.71
N MET A 115 4.42 7.27 -2.21
CA MET A 115 4.19 7.58 -0.79
C MET A 115 5.30 8.43 -0.12
N PRO A 116 5.47 9.72 -0.50
CA PRO A 116 6.46 10.60 0.13
C PRO A 116 6.27 10.72 1.65
N HIS A 117 5.02 10.78 2.13
CA HIS A 117 4.72 10.86 3.56
C HIS A 117 5.09 9.60 4.34
N THR A 118 4.94 8.41 3.75
CA THR A 118 5.32 7.16 4.41
C THR A 118 6.84 7.01 4.44
N GLN A 119 7.54 7.42 3.39
CA GLN A 119 9.01 7.41 3.38
C GLN A 119 9.62 8.43 4.35
N GLU A 120 9.04 9.62 4.48
CA GLU A 120 9.48 10.63 5.45
C GLU A 120 9.24 10.18 6.88
N ARG A 121 8.07 9.59 7.19
CA ARG A 121 7.79 9.03 8.52
C ARG A 121 8.72 7.88 8.86
N LEU A 122 8.96 6.95 7.93
CA LEU A 122 9.90 5.84 8.15
C LEU A 122 11.34 6.32 8.39
N LYS A 123 11.77 7.41 7.72
CA LYS A 123 13.09 8.01 7.94
C LYS A 123 13.17 8.74 9.29
N ALA A 124 12.12 9.44 9.69
CA ALA A 124 12.05 10.12 10.98
C ALA A 124 12.09 9.11 12.14
N ASP A 125 11.33 8.02 12.03
CA ASP A 125 11.29 6.94 13.03
C ASP A 125 12.65 6.23 13.14
N PHE A 126 13.33 6.00 12.01
CA PHE A 126 14.69 5.45 12.02
C PHE A 126 15.69 6.38 12.72
N LYS A 127 15.55 7.69 12.53
CA LYS A 127 16.45 8.67 13.13
C LYS A 127 16.25 8.76 14.64
N MET A 128 15.00 8.78 15.10
CA MET A 128 14.66 8.76 16.54
C MET A 128 15.15 7.49 17.22
N THR A 129 15.01 6.33 16.57
CA THR A 129 15.47 5.03 17.12
C THR A 129 16.99 4.97 17.21
N ARG A 130 17.72 5.62 16.28
CA ARG A 130 19.19 5.65 16.30
C ARG A 130 19.73 6.57 17.39
N GLU A 131 19.04 7.67 17.69
CA GLU A 131 19.42 8.62 18.75
C GLU A 131 19.13 8.09 20.16
N THR A 132 18.20 7.14 20.31
CA THR A 132 17.91 6.49 21.60
C THR A 132 18.81 5.28 21.91
N LEU A 133 19.62 4.83 20.95
CA LEU A 133 20.52 3.67 21.08
C LEU A 133 22.02 4.04 21.12
N GLN A 134 22.35 5.34 21.05
CA GLN A 134 23.70 5.87 21.33
C GLN A 134 23.72 6.57 22.69
#